data_AF-A0A5Q4Z6A0-F1
#
_entry.id   AF-A0A5Q4Z6A0-F1
#
_cell.length_a   1.000
_cell.length_b   1.000
_cell.length_c   1.000
_cell.angle_alpha   90.00
_cell.angle_beta   90.00
_cell.angle_gamma   90.00
#
_symmetry.space_group_name_H-M   'P 1'
#
loop_
_entity.id
_entity.type
_entity.pdbx_description
1 polymer ?
#
loop_
_entity_poly.entity_id
_entity_poly.type
_entity_poly.pdbx_seq_one_letter_code
_entity_poly.pdbx_strand_id
1 'polypeptide(L)'
;MIGETQVRAALNGIIDPCSVAAGCAAGLDDMGLVRRVELAALPHGMHVTVTVAVTEYGCLMGAPFASEAYRTLSALPGVASVDVKLDDQFDWDPLDMSESYRDRLVHHRRIRGGVIPIRPLPGTSPCSGKAGAT
;
A
#
# COMPACT_ATOMS: atom_id res chain seq x y z
N MET A 1 23.05 -5.65 16.69
CA MET A 1 22.33 -6.67 15.89
C MET A 1 20.95 -6.12 15.64
N ILE A 2 20.50 -6.05 14.38
CA ILE A 2 19.18 -5.52 14.05
C ILE A 2 18.10 -6.57 14.34
N GLY A 3 16.99 -6.16 14.97
CA GLY A 3 15.85 -7.02 15.28
C GLY A 3 14.64 -6.76 14.39
N GLU A 4 13.66 -7.67 14.42
CA GLU A 4 12.45 -7.60 13.58
C GLU A 4 11.67 -6.30 13.79
N THR A 5 11.53 -5.86 15.04
CA THR A 5 10.86 -4.59 15.38
C THR A 5 11.50 -3.39 14.69
N GLN A 6 12.83 -3.37 14.57
CA GLN A 6 13.54 -2.28 13.90
C GLN A 6 13.35 -2.34 12.38
N VAL A 7 13.33 -3.53 11.80
CA VAL A 7 13.01 -3.75 10.37
C VAL A 7 11.60 -3.28 10.06
N ARG A 8 10.60 -3.71 10.83
CA ARG A 8 9.20 -3.29 10.66
C ARG A 8 9.03 -1.80 10.83
N ALA A 9 9.66 -1.19 11.84
CA ALA A 9 9.63 0.25 12.03
C ALA A 9 10.24 1.02 10.83
N ALA A 10 11.35 0.53 10.26
CA ALA A 10 11.95 1.13 9.07
C ALA A 10 11.02 1.01 7.84
N LEU A 11 10.42 -0.16 7.63
CA LEU A 11 9.46 -0.40 6.55
C LEU A 11 8.18 0.43 6.72
N ASN A 12 7.74 0.67 7.95
CA ASN A 12 6.60 1.54 8.21
C ASN A 12 6.90 3.03 7.90
N GLY A 13 8.16 3.40 7.71
CA GLY A 13 8.53 4.71 7.17
C GLY A 13 8.19 4.88 5.69
N ILE A 14 7.95 3.79 4.95
CA ILE A 14 7.55 3.81 3.55
C ILE A 14 6.04 4.02 3.48
N ILE A 15 5.63 5.23 3.10
CA ILE A 15 4.23 5.64 3.10
C ILE A 15 3.51 5.17 1.83
N ASP A 16 2.34 4.57 2.00
CA ASP A 16 1.46 4.23 0.88
C ASP A 16 0.83 5.51 0.27
N PRO A 17 1.09 5.83 -1.01
CA PRO A 17 0.52 7.01 -1.63
C PRO A 17 -1.01 7.00 -1.73
N CYS A 18 -1.63 5.81 -1.80
CA CYS A 18 -3.09 5.70 -1.85
C CYS A 18 -3.71 6.14 -0.52
N SER A 19 -3.13 5.74 0.61
CA SER A 19 -3.53 6.20 1.95
C SER A 19 -3.39 7.73 2.13
N VAL A 20 -2.36 8.33 1.53
CA VAL A 20 -2.17 9.80 1.50
C VAL A 20 -3.27 10.47 0.70
N ALA A 21 -3.56 9.98 -0.51
CA ALA A 21 -4.64 10.50 -1.35
C ALA A 21 -6.01 10.38 -0.64
N ALA A 22 -6.22 9.30 0.11
CA ALA A 22 -7.40 9.11 0.94
C ALA A 22 -7.49 10.07 2.15
N GLY A 23 -6.40 10.78 2.49
CA GLY A 23 -6.34 11.74 3.59
C GLY A 23 -5.95 11.15 4.94
N CYS A 24 -5.52 9.89 4.99
CA CYS A 24 -5.11 9.21 6.21
C CYS A 24 -3.87 8.34 5.94
N ALA A 25 -2.70 9.00 5.92
CA ALA A 25 -1.42 8.38 5.55
C ALA A 25 -1.05 7.19 6.45
N ALA A 26 -0.53 6.13 5.86
CA ALA A 26 -0.11 4.90 6.50
C ALA A 26 1.19 4.39 5.92
N GLY A 27 2.02 3.78 6.76
CA GLY A 27 3.19 3.03 6.31
C GLY A 27 2.84 1.60 5.89
N LEU A 28 3.81 0.89 5.30
CA LEU A 28 3.61 -0.49 4.85
C LEU A 28 3.22 -1.45 5.98
N ASP A 29 3.81 -1.33 7.18
CA ASP A 29 3.51 -2.23 8.31
C ASP A 29 2.13 -1.90 8.92
N ASP A 30 1.79 -0.61 9.04
CA ASP A 30 0.45 -0.16 9.47
C ASP A 30 -0.66 -0.60 8.50
N MET A 31 -0.35 -0.65 7.21
CA MET A 31 -1.27 -1.17 6.20
C MET A 31 -1.36 -2.70 6.21
N GLY A 32 -0.56 -3.41 7.00
CA GLY A 32 -0.53 -4.87 7.02
C GLY A 32 0.15 -5.49 5.80
N LEU A 33 0.95 -4.72 5.05
CA LEU A 33 1.62 -5.17 3.84
C LEU A 33 2.93 -5.91 4.12
N VAL A 34 3.50 -5.78 5.32
CA VAL A 34 4.70 -6.53 5.72
C VAL A 34 4.29 -7.89 6.29
N ARG A 35 4.12 -8.88 5.41
CA ARG A 35 3.63 -10.22 5.78
C ARG A 35 4.62 -11.02 6.61
N ARG A 36 5.89 -10.98 6.22
CA ARG A 36 6.94 -11.79 6.83
C ARG A 36 8.24 -11.03 6.89
N VAL A 37 8.93 -11.14 8.01
CA VAL A 37 10.30 -10.69 8.20
C VAL A 37 11.10 -11.86 8.73
N GLU A 38 12.19 -12.20 8.06
CA GLU A 38 13.10 -13.26 8.47
C GLU A 38 14.50 -12.67 8.61
N LEU A 39 15.16 -13.03 9.72
CA LEU A 39 16.50 -12.55 10.04
C LEU A 39 17.43 -13.74 10.17
N ALA A 40 18.50 -13.74 9.39
CA ALA A 40 19.55 -14.76 9.47
C ALA A 40 20.89 -14.11 9.76
N ALA A 41 21.63 -14.67 10.71
CA ALA A 41 22.94 -14.16 11.08
C ALA A 41 24.00 -14.52 10.03
N LEU A 42 24.79 -13.53 9.62
CA LEU A 42 25.97 -13.69 8.78
C LEU A 42 27.24 -13.22 9.53
N PRO A 43 28.44 -13.63 9.10
CA PRO A 43 29.70 -13.22 9.74
C PRO A 43 29.91 -11.70 9.84
N HIS A 44 29.28 -10.92 8.96
CA HIS A 44 29.49 -9.47 8.85
C HIS A 44 28.19 -8.64 8.97
N GLY A 45 27.12 -9.21 9.52
CA GLY A 45 25.83 -8.52 9.69
C GLY A 45 24.65 -9.48 9.55
N MET A 46 23.44 -8.96 9.38
CA MET A 46 22.22 -9.76 9.17
C MET A 46 21.85 -9.85 7.68
N HIS A 47 21.41 -11.02 7.26
CA HIS A 47 20.57 -11.17 6.07
C HIS A 47 19.12 -10.93 6.47
N VAL A 48 18.42 -10.07 5.74
CA VAL A 48 17.01 -9.73 5.98
C VAL A 48 16.19 -10.15 4.78
N THR A 49 15.23 -11.04 4.98
CA THR A 49 14.23 -11.38 3.95
C THR A 49 12.89 -10.77 4.35
N VAL A 50 12.24 -10.07 3.42
CA VAL A 50 10.91 -9.49 3.65
C VAL A 50 9.95 -9.89 2.54
N THR A 51 8.76 -10.31 2.93
CA THR A 51 7.64 -10.52 2.01
C THR A 51 6.65 -9.37 2.12
N VAL A 52 6.42 -8.67 1.02
CA VAL A 52 5.52 -7.52 0.91
C VAL A 52 4.27 -7.90 0.12
N ALA A 53 3.10 -7.73 0.72
CA ALA A 53 1.82 -7.89 0.04
C ALA A 53 1.39 -6.63 -0.70
N VAL A 54 0.36 -6.79 -1.53
CA VAL A 54 -0.37 -5.70 -2.16
C VAL A 54 -1.84 -5.79 -1.78
N THR A 55 -2.52 -4.65 -1.78
CA THR A 55 -3.94 -4.57 -1.38
C THR A 55 -4.90 -5.17 -2.41
N GLU A 56 -4.46 -5.33 -3.67
CA GLU A 56 -5.25 -5.93 -4.75
C GLU A 56 -4.34 -6.43 -5.90
N TYR A 57 -4.85 -7.37 -6.70
CA TYR A 57 -4.12 -8.00 -7.82
C TYR A 57 -3.60 -6.99 -8.87
N GLY A 58 -4.34 -5.91 -9.10
CA GLY A 58 -3.98 -4.87 -10.08
C GLY A 58 -3.10 -3.74 -9.53
N CYS A 59 -2.63 -3.84 -8.28
CA CYS A 59 -1.94 -2.77 -7.62
C CYS A 59 -0.60 -2.45 -8.29
N LEU A 60 -0.47 -1.24 -8.83
CA LEU A 60 0.75 -0.77 -9.48
C LEU A 60 1.89 -0.47 -8.49
N MET A 61 1.62 -0.53 -7.19
CA MET A 61 2.57 -0.14 -6.13
C MET A 61 3.46 -1.28 -5.65
N GLY A 62 3.19 -2.55 -5.98
CA GLY A 62 3.99 -3.68 -5.51
C GLY A 62 5.48 -3.54 -5.82
N ALA A 63 5.85 -3.36 -7.09
CA ALA A 63 7.25 -3.20 -7.49
C ALA A 63 7.93 -1.94 -6.89
N PRO A 64 7.29 -0.75 -6.90
CA PRO A 64 7.80 0.41 -6.17
C PRO A 64 8.04 0.16 -4.67
N PHE A 65 7.10 -0.49 -3.96
CA PHE A 65 7.26 -0.81 -2.55
C PHE A 65 8.41 -1.80 -2.31
N ALA A 66 8.53 -2.85 -3.10
CA ALA A 66 9.63 -3.80 -2.99
C ALA A 66 11.00 -3.12 -3.22
N SER A 67 11.07 -2.23 -4.21
CA SER A 67 12.28 -1.46 -4.52
C SER A 67 12.67 -0.50 -3.39
N GLU A 68 11.69 0.19 -2.82
CA GLU A 68 11.95 1.10 -1.70
C GLU A 68 12.31 0.34 -0.44
N ALA A 69 11.60 -0.75 -0.10
CA ALA A 69 11.94 -1.63 1.01
C ALA A 69 13.39 -2.13 0.90
N TYR A 70 13.82 -2.58 -0.28
CA TYR A 70 15.20 -2.98 -0.52
C TYR A 70 16.19 -1.84 -0.21
N ARG A 71 15.94 -0.64 -0.73
CA ARG A 71 16.80 0.54 -0.49
C ARG A 71 16.85 0.90 1.00
N THR A 72 15.69 1.02 1.65
CA THR A 72 15.58 1.39 3.06
C THR A 72 16.31 0.40 3.95
N LEU A 73 16.10 -0.91 3.76
CA LEU A 73 16.71 -1.94 4.58
C LEU A 73 18.22 -2.08 4.33
N SER A 74 18.66 -1.92 3.07
CA SER A 74 20.09 -2.00 2.73
C SER A 74 20.91 -0.87 3.35
N ALA A 75 20.27 0.25 3.69
CA ALA A 75 20.90 1.38 4.37
C ALA A 75 20.96 1.22 5.90
N LEU A 76 20.34 0.19 6.48
CA LEU A 76 20.30 0.03 7.93
C LEU A 76 21.63 -0.49 8.49
N PRO A 77 22.17 0.13 9.57
CA PRO A 77 23.39 -0.35 10.20
C PRO A 77 23.26 -1.81 10.68
N GLY A 78 24.22 -2.64 10.29
CA GLY A 78 24.26 -4.06 10.66
C GLY A 78 23.47 -4.99 9.73
N VAL A 79 22.87 -4.49 8.65
CA VAL A 79 22.37 -5.31 7.55
C VAL A 79 23.50 -5.56 6.55
N ALA A 80 23.75 -6.83 6.25
CA ALA A 80 24.77 -7.25 5.29
C ALA A 80 24.17 -7.55 3.91
N SER A 81 22.93 -8.01 3.85
CA SER A 81 22.21 -8.27 2.60
C SER A 81 20.69 -8.27 2.82
N VAL A 82 19.96 -8.00 1.75
CA VAL A 82 18.49 -7.90 1.76
C VAL A 82 17.92 -8.67 0.59
N ASP A 83 16.85 -9.42 0.83
CA ASP A 83 15.98 -10.01 -0.18
C ASP A 83 14.54 -9.54 0.05
N VAL A 84 13.89 -9.01 -1.00
CA VAL A 84 12.51 -8.52 -0.90
C VAL A 84 11.66 -9.23 -1.94
N LYS A 85 10.59 -9.87 -1.47
CA LYS A 85 9.67 -10.65 -2.27
C LYS A 85 8.30 -9.97 -2.28
N LEU A 86 7.60 -10.10 -3.39
CA LEU A 86 6.17 -9.84 -3.42
C LEU A 86 5.43 -11.11 -3.04
N ASP A 87 4.42 -10.94 -2.19
CA ASP A 87 3.48 -11.98 -1.85
C ASP A 87 2.66 -12.38 -3.09
N ASP A 88 2.44 -13.68 -3.25
CA ASP A 88 1.71 -14.26 -4.38
C ASP A 88 0.30 -14.75 -4.01
N GLN A 89 -0.12 -14.59 -2.75
CA GLN A 89 -1.44 -15.00 -2.28
C GLN A 89 -2.51 -13.97 -2.61
N PHE A 90 -2.15 -12.68 -2.67
CA PHE A 90 -3.07 -11.57 -2.96
C PHE A 90 -4.34 -11.59 -2.08
N ASP A 91 -4.17 -11.98 -0.82
CA ASP A 91 -5.25 -12.25 0.13
C ASP A 91 -5.45 -11.14 1.17
N TRP A 92 -4.87 -9.97 0.93
CA TRP A 92 -4.93 -8.84 1.84
C TRP A 92 -6.36 -8.43 2.15
N ASP A 93 -6.66 -8.31 3.44
CA ASP A 93 -7.95 -7.87 3.96
C ASP A 93 -7.78 -6.60 4.82
N PRO A 94 -8.75 -5.67 4.84
CA PRO A 94 -8.66 -4.49 5.71
C PRO A 94 -8.45 -4.78 7.20
N LEU A 95 -8.75 -5.98 7.70
CA LEU A 95 -8.45 -6.41 9.06
C LEU A 95 -6.95 -6.66 9.32
N ASP A 96 -6.14 -6.80 8.26
CA ASP A 96 -4.68 -6.92 8.34
C ASP A 96 -4.00 -5.61 8.76
N MET A 97 -4.69 -4.47 8.59
CA MET A 97 -4.21 -3.18 9.06
C MET A 97 -3.98 -3.20 10.57
N SER A 98 -2.94 -2.48 11.02
CA SER A 98 -2.68 -2.29 12.45
C SER A 98 -3.92 -1.69 13.14
N GLU A 99 -4.17 -2.10 14.38
CA GLU A 99 -5.31 -1.60 15.17
C GLU A 99 -5.28 -0.07 15.29
N SER A 100 -4.11 0.50 15.57
CA SER A 100 -3.90 1.94 15.67
C SER A 100 -4.22 2.66 14.36
N TYR A 101 -3.91 2.08 13.20
CA TYR A 101 -4.26 2.66 11.91
C TYR A 101 -5.77 2.55 11.62
N ARG A 102 -6.38 1.40 11.91
CA ARG A 102 -7.84 1.21 11.76
C ARG A 102 -8.62 2.24 12.56
N ASP A 103 -8.20 2.52 13.80
CA ASP A 103 -8.83 3.53 14.65
C ASP A 103 -8.74 4.95 14.04
N ARG A 104 -7.55 5.34 13.57
CA ARG A 104 -7.33 6.61 12.89
C ARG A 104 -8.19 6.73 11.63
N LEU A 105 -8.29 5.65 10.86
CA LEU A 105 -9.06 5.60 9.62
C LEU A 105 -10.57 5.70 9.88
N VAL A 106 -11.09 5.02 10.91
CA VAL A 106 -12.48 5.15 11.35
C VAL A 106 -12.79 6.58 11.77
N HIS A 107 -11.91 7.20 12.57
CA HIS A 107 -12.07 8.59 12.98
C HIS A 107 -12.09 9.53 11.76
N HIS A 108 -11.16 9.36 10.84
CA HIS A 108 -11.07 10.15 9.61
C HIS A 108 -12.34 10.00 8.74
N ARG A 109 -12.83 8.77 8.53
CA ARG A 109 -14.04 8.51 7.72
C ARG A 109 -15.30 9.13 8.32
N ARG A 110 -15.43 9.19 9.65
CA ARG A 110 -16.56 9.86 10.32
C ARG A 110 -16.58 11.37 10.04
N ILE A 111 -15.41 12.00 9.96
CA ILE A 111 -15.28 13.43 9.66
C ILE A 111 -15.57 13.70 8.18
N ARG A 112 -15.11 12.82 7.29
CA ARG A 112 -15.14 13.01 5.84
C ARG A 112 -16.43 12.55 5.16
N GLY A 113 -17.54 12.40 5.89
CA GLY A 113 -18.84 11.96 5.37
C GLY A 113 -19.34 12.83 4.21
N GLY A 114 -18.88 12.51 3.00
CA GLY A 114 -19.10 13.27 1.79
C GLY A 114 -19.55 12.33 0.69
N VAL A 115 -20.81 12.45 0.30
CA VAL A 115 -21.35 11.81 -0.91
C VAL A 115 -20.85 12.63 -2.10
N ILE A 116 -20.10 12.02 -3.02
CA ILE A 116 -19.85 12.64 -4.32
C ILE A 116 -21.12 12.42 -5.17
N PRO A 117 -21.89 13.46 -5.49
CA PRO A 117 -23.08 13.29 -6.30
C PRO A 117 -22.67 12.87 -7.71
N ILE A 118 -23.09 11.67 -8.14
CA ILE A 118 -22.99 11.27 -9.54
C ILE A 118 -24.11 11.99 -10.29
N ARG A 119 -23.74 12.87 -11.21
CA ARG A 119 -24.69 13.49 -12.15
C ARG A 119 -24.70 12.69 -13.45
N PRO A 120 -25.80 11.98 -13.78
CA PRO A 120 -25.94 11.39 -15.11
C PRO A 120 -25.93 12.50 -16.16
N LEU A 121 -25.12 12.33 -17.20
CA LEU A 121 -25.24 13.17 -18.39
C LEU A 121 -26.55 12.80 -19.10
N PRO A 122 -27.39 13.77 -19.49
CA PRO A 122 -28.59 13.47 -20.26
C PRO A 122 -28.19 12.79 -21.57
N GLY A 123 -28.84 11.66 -21.86
CA GLY A 123 -28.65 10.95 -23.12
C GLY A 123 -28.87 11.90 -24.30
N THR A 124 -27.95 11.88 -25.26
CA THR A 124 -28.07 12.67 -26.48
C THR A 124 -29.41 12.37 -27.13
N SER A 125 -30.28 13.38 -27.23
CA SER A 125 -31.52 13.27 -27.99
C SER A 125 -31.19 12.85 -29.43
N PRO A 126 -31.93 11.89 -30.02
CA PRO A 126 -31.69 11.51 -31.40
C PRO A 126 -31.88 12.74 -32.29
N CYS A 127 -30.87 13.04 -33.09
CA CYS A 127 -30.88 14.13 -34.05
C CYS A 127 -32.11 13.95 -34.96
N SER A 128 -33.09 14.86 -34.89
CA SER A 128 -34.23 14.84 -35.79
C SER A 128 -33.74 15.16 -37.20
N GLY A 129 -33.55 14.11 -38.00
CA GLY A 129 -33.25 14.24 -39.42
C GLY A 129 -34.35 15.07 -40.09
N LYS A 130 -33.98 16.23 -40.64
CA LYS A 130 -34.87 17.00 -41.50
C LYS A 130 -35.16 16.16 -42.74
N ALA A 131 -36.41 15.73 -42.89
CA ALA A 131 -36.92 15.18 -44.14
C ALA A 131 -36.77 16.24 -45.25
N GLY A 132 -36.06 15.88 -46.32
CA GLY A 132 -35.89 16.72 -47.50
C GLY A 132 -37.23 17.01 -48.15
N ALA A 133 -37.48 18.28 -48.43
CA ALA A 133 -38.57 18.74 -49.27
C ALA A 133 -38.26 18.40 -50.74
N THR A 134 -39.32 17.99 -51.44
CA THR A 134 -39.38 17.62 -52.86
C THR A 134 -39.34 18.84 -53.76
#